data_AF-A0A1E3QWI3-F1
#
_entry.id   AF-A0A1E3QWI3-F1
#
_cell.length_a   1.000
_cell.length_b   1.000
_cell.length_c   1.000
_cell.angle_alpha   90.00
_cell.angle_beta   90.00
_cell.angle_gamma   90.00
#
_symmetry.space_group_name_H-M   'P 1'
#
loop_
_entity.id
_entity.type
_entity.pdbx_description
1 polymer ?
#
loop_
_entity_poly.entity_id
_entity_poly.type
_entity_poly.pdbx_seq_one_letter_code
_entity_poly.pdbx_strand_id
1 'polypeptide(L)'
;STLIPLTAPLPPVNLQSLREIDLHEILKNPQLRHDILFDPQLQFRPNLDGERGRRKKAMVDKYWTDVEKECMEYATATMHGGAPTKVFSAQSSRLPALFTTLREILLLLLPLKDRPAVNDVMDTELLIQQLNRGTFDFVSLAHWLAGVFKSHCAPMRDSWVDDMTAKFVEADSEKTVGKLVEGLRTIFAILEAMKLDVANHQIRVLRPVLVETAVEFERDYFSQMISRCKLDITDSLNWYRRSYVKREKKNGKINKNSTRDLRNLCVAAILDLLSCRYMVSEFPSSLTFDHARLVLLRADIRQSVCLQLCTALYRQLLGNYPQSAAYRVQAVLKASLDELRLEILAIITDDNGNVKWTRNVGAIALQLTKKAITPPAKPVSLLKPATPLSGTATPPPPPDSLIEFAFNWLIKQIQPSSEIYKLMEERVFAQLLEKSAVAGNQDIVGVPTTPATAVAAARSRSGTPANNVPDDIQTLSIKISTLARFHWNVFGSYYTEYVS
;
A
#
# COMPACT_ATOMS: atom_id res chain seq x y z
N SER A 1 -42.50 15.94 20.36
CA SER A 1 -42.02 14.66 19.81
C SER A 1 -41.71 14.84 18.35
N THR A 2 -40.46 15.11 18.01
CA THR A 2 -39.98 15.23 16.63
C THR A 2 -40.04 13.84 15.99
N LEU A 3 -40.96 13.65 15.05
CA LEU A 3 -41.03 12.47 14.19
C LEU A 3 -39.74 12.43 13.36
N ILE A 4 -38.75 11.68 13.82
CA ILE A 4 -37.63 11.25 12.99
C ILE A 4 -38.25 10.44 11.85
N PRO A 5 -38.06 10.82 10.57
CA PRO A 5 -38.56 10.00 9.48
C PRO A 5 -37.92 8.61 9.62
N LEU A 6 -38.75 7.59 9.88
CA LEU A 6 -38.34 6.19 9.94
C LEU A 6 -37.91 5.78 8.53
N THR A 7 -36.64 6.00 8.20
CA THR A 7 -35.99 5.43 7.04
C THR A 7 -35.31 4.14 7.47
N ALA A 8 -35.70 3.01 6.88
CA ALA A 8 -35.06 1.73 7.14
C ALA A 8 -33.53 1.85 6.97
N PRO A 9 -32.73 1.30 7.90
CA PRO A 9 -31.28 1.34 7.77
C PRO A 9 -30.86 0.55 6.52
N LEU A 10 -30.04 1.16 5.68
CA LEU A 10 -29.54 0.57 4.43
C LEU A 10 -28.45 -0.47 4.69
N PRO A 11 -28.28 -1.45 3.77
CA PRO A 11 -27.17 -2.38 3.87
C PRO A 11 -25.81 -1.68 3.81
N PRO A 12 -24.76 -2.29 4.41
CA PRO A 12 -23.42 -1.70 4.40
C PRO A 12 -22.84 -1.50 3.00
N VAL A 13 -23.23 -2.36 2.05
CA VAL A 13 -22.96 -2.21 0.63
C VAL A 13 -24.23 -1.65 -0.01
N ASN A 14 -24.20 -0.37 -0.35
CA ASN A 14 -25.30 0.39 -0.95
C ASN A 14 -24.77 1.37 -2.00
N LEU A 15 -25.68 2.04 -2.74
CA LEU A 15 -25.31 3.01 -3.76
C LEU A 15 -24.36 4.10 -3.24
N GLN A 16 -24.56 4.61 -2.02
CA GLN A 16 -23.69 5.63 -1.45
C GLN A 16 -22.27 5.10 -1.20
N SER A 17 -22.14 3.90 -0.64
CA SER A 17 -20.82 3.29 -0.44
C SER A 17 -20.10 2.97 -1.75
N LEU A 18 -20.85 2.63 -2.82
CA LEU A 18 -20.27 2.31 -4.12
C LEU A 18 -19.95 3.55 -4.97
N ARG A 19 -20.59 4.70 -4.69
CA ARG A 19 -20.32 5.98 -5.35
C ARG A 19 -18.92 6.53 -5.06
N GLU A 20 -18.36 6.21 -3.89
CA GLU A 20 -16.99 6.66 -3.53
C GLU A 20 -15.93 6.13 -4.50
N ILE A 21 -16.21 5.00 -5.16
CA ILE A 21 -15.33 4.36 -6.17
C ILE A 21 -15.88 4.51 -7.59
N ASP A 22 -16.80 5.45 -7.81
CA ASP A 22 -17.22 5.85 -9.17
C ASP A 22 -16.11 6.64 -9.86
N LEU A 23 -15.99 6.43 -11.17
CA LEU A 23 -14.96 7.06 -11.98
C LEU A 23 -14.94 8.59 -11.84
N HIS A 24 -16.10 9.24 -11.82
CA HIS A 24 -16.18 10.70 -11.71
C HIS A 24 -15.60 11.23 -10.40
N GLU A 25 -15.86 10.53 -9.29
CA GLU A 25 -15.34 10.90 -7.98
C GLU A 25 -13.84 10.60 -7.87
N ILE A 26 -13.40 9.50 -8.48
CA ILE A 26 -11.98 9.15 -8.62
C ILE A 26 -11.21 10.24 -9.38
N LEU A 27 -11.76 10.73 -10.49
CA LEU A 27 -11.12 11.73 -11.34
C LEU A 27 -11.09 13.13 -10.71
N LYS A 28 -12.06 13.47 -9.86
CA LYS A 28 -12.07 14.76 -9.13
C LYS A 28 -11.10 14.80 -7.96
N ASN A 29 -10.74 13.65 -7.40
CA ASN A 29 -9.91 13.59 -6.21
C ASN A 29 -8.43 13.85 -6.57
N PRO A 30 -7.86 15.01 -6.17
CA PRO A 30 -6.51 15.38 -6.59
C PRO A 30 -5.43 14.52 -5.92
N GLN A 31 -5.62 14.12 -4.66
CA GLN A 31 -4.71 13.22 -3.95
C GLN A 31 -4.66 11.86 -4.65
N LEU A 32 -5.82 11.30 -5.00
CA LEU A 32 -5.87 10.00 -5.66
C LEU A 32 -5.22 10.04 -7.06
N ARG A 33 -5.45 11.12 -7.82
CA ARG A 33 -4.76 11.34 -9.10
C ARG A 33 -3.25 11.39 -8.93
N HIS A 34 -2.77 12.13 -7.94
CA HIS A 34 -1.37 12.19 -7.58
C HIS A 34 -0.80 10.81 -7.21
N ASP A 35 -1.51 10.03 -6.40
CA ASP A 35 -1.05 8.70 -5.97
C ASP A 35 -1.00 7.68 -7.11
N ILE A 36 -1.89 7.78 -8.11
CA ILE A 36 -1.86 6.94 -9.33
C ILE A 36 -0.54 7.12 -10.11
N LEU A 37 0.14 8.27 -9.99
CA LEU A 37 1.41 8.52 -10.67
C LEU A 37 2.57 7.75 -10.03
N PHE A 38 2.57 7.70 -8.69
CA PHE A 38 3.67 7.15 -7.91
C PHE A 38 3.48 5.67 -7.53
N ASP A 39 2.25 5.16 -7.60
CA ASP A 39 1.93 3.76 -7.37
C ASP A 39 1.29 3.10 -8.60
N PRO A 40 2.11 2.45 -9.47
CA PRO A 40 1.63 1.68 -10.61
C PRO A 40 0.71 0.51 -10.23
N GLN A 41 0.78 0.02 -9.00
CA GLN A 41 0.01 -1.10 -8.49
C GLN A 41 -1.25 -0.66 -7.73
N LEU A 42 -1.51 0.66 -7.65
CA LEU A 42 -2.69 1.20 -6.99
C LEU A 42 -3.95 0.56 -7.56
N GLN A 43 -4.69 -0.07 -6.65
CA GLN A 43 -5.98 -0.68 -6.90
C GLN A 43 -6.85 -0.55 -5.65
N PHE A 44 -8.14 -0.35 -5.83
CA PHE A 44 -9.09 -0.38 -4.75
C PHE A 44 -9.22 -1.79 -4.20
N ARG A 45 -9.26 -1.86 -2.87
CA ARG A 45 -9.49 -3.08 -2.09
C ARG A 45 -10.48 -2.75 -0.97
N PRO A 46 -11.23 -3.74 -0.46
CA PRO A 46 -12.04 -3.54 0.73
C PRO A 46 -11.14 -3.09 1.89
N ASN A 47 -11.44 -1.92 2.47
CA ASN A 47 -10.67 -1.41 3.61
C ASN A 47 -11.13 -2.10 4.90
N LEU A 48 -10.33 -3.06 5.36
CA LEU A 48 -10.56 -3.81 6.60
C LEU A 48 -9.54 -3.46 7.70
N ASP A 49 -8.62 -2.54 7.43
CA ASP A 49 -7.47 -2.30 8.28
C ASP A 49 -7.72 -1.27 9.39
N GLY A 50 -6.99 -1.45 10.50
CA GLY A 50 -6.93 -0.51 11.61
C GLY A 50 -8.23 -0.34 12.39
N GLU A 51 -8.28 0.74 13.18
CA GLU A 51 -9.44 1.08 14.03
C GLU A 51 -10.70 1.38 13.21
N ARG A 52 -10.54 2.02 12.04
CA ARG A 52 -11.65 2.30 11.12
C ARG A 52 -12.24 1.00 10.55
N GLY A 53 -11.40 0.06 10.13
CA GLY A 53 -11.82 -1.26 9.67
C GLY A 53 -12.58 -2.04 10.74
N ARG A 54 -12.06 -2.06 11.98
CA ARG A 54 -12.74 -2.70 13.12
C ARG A 54 -14.12 -2.11 13.41
N ARG A 55 -14.26 -0.77 13.40
CA ARG A 55 -15.57 -0.10 13.57
C ARG A 55 -16.53 -0.41 12.43
N LYS A 56 -16.05 -0.38 11.18
CA LYS A 56 -16.85 -0.75 10.00
C LYS A 56 -17.35 -2.20 10.13
N LYS A 57 -16.47 -3.13 10.52
CA LYS A 57 -16.83 -4.54 10.73
C LYS A 57 -17.90 -4.71 11.81
N ALA A 58 -17.76 -4.07 12.97
CA ALA A 58 -18.76 -4.14 14.03
C ALA A 58 -20.14 -3.61 13.58
N MET A 59 -20.16 -2.53 12.78
CA MET A 59 -21.39 -2.00 12.19
C MET A 59 -22.01 -2.96 11.17
N VAL A 60 -21.20 -3.55 10.29
CA VAL A 60 -21.63 -4.56 9.30
C VAL A 60 -22.22 -5.78 10.00
N ASP A 61 -21.54 -6.31 11.02
CA ASP A 61 -21.99 -7.51 11.73
C ASP A 61 -23.30 -7.23 12.48
N LYS A 62 -23.43 -6.07 13.14
CA LYS A 62 -24.69 -5.66 13.77
C LYS A 62 -25.84 -5.58 12.78
N TYR A 63 -25.61 -5.03 11.58
CA TYR A 63 -26.63 -4.95 10.54
C TYR A 63 -27.13 -6.36 10.15
N TRP A 64 -26.22 -7.29 9.90
CA TRP A 64 -26.58 -8.66 9.51
C TRP A 64 -27.27 -9.44 10.63
N THR A 65 -26.91 -9.22 11.91
CA THR A 65 -27.65 -9.78 13.05
C THR A 65 -29.09 -9.26 13.13
N ASP A 66 -29.35 -8.00 12.75
CA ASP A 66 -30.71 -7.48 12.71
C ASP A 66 -31.52 -8.02 11.51
N VAL A 67 -30.86 -8.26 10.36
CA VAL A 67 -31.48 -8.93 9.20
C VAL A 67 -31.86 -10.37 9.57
N GLU A 68 -31.00 -11.08 10.31
CA GLU A 68 -31.29 -12.45 10.76
C GLU A 68 -32.56 -12.53 11.61
N LYS A 69 -32.81 -11.55 12.47
CA LYS A 69 -34.06 -11.46 13.24
C LYS A 69 -35.28 -11.31 12.33
N GLU A 70 -35.20 -10.45 11.31
CA GLU A 70 -36.28 -10.27 10.34
C GLU A 70 -36.51 -11.53 9.48
N CYS A 71 -35.43 -12.23 9.10
CA CYS A 71 -35.54 -13.53 8.41
C CYS A 71 -36.16 -14.62 9.30
N MET A 72 -35.91 -14.59 10.61
CA MET A 72 -36.53 -15.51 11.59
C MET A 72 -38.03 -15.24 11.75
N GLU A 73 -38.44 -13.96 11.79
CA GLU A 73 -39.85 -13.56 11.74
C GLU A 73 -40.52 -14.08 10.46
N TYR A 74 -39.86 -13.96 9.30
CA TYR A 74 -40.35 -14.52 8.03
C TYR A 74 -40.50 -16.05 8.07
N ALA A 75 -39.47 -16.76 8.55
CA ALA A 75 -39.46 -18.22 8.58
C ALA A 75 -40.51 -18.81 9.55
N THR A 76 -40.79 -18.12 10.66
CA THR A 76 -41.83 -18.53 11.61
C THR A 76 -43.22 -18.40 10.99
N ALA A 77 -43.44 -17.36 10.18
CA ALA A 77 -44.72 -17.15 9.49
C ALA A 77 -45.01 -18.24 8.45
N THR A 78 -44.00 -18.61 7.65
CA THR A 78 -44.15 -19.64 6.61
C THR A 78 -44.40 -21.03 7.19
N MET A 79 -43.75 -21.39 8.30
CA MET A 79 -43.86 -22.70 8.93
C MET A 79 -45.21 -22.92 9.65
N HIS A 80 -45.82 -21.86 10.21
CA HIS A 80 -47.08 -21.96 10.96
C HIS A 80 -48.34 -21.66 10.12
N GLY A 81 -48.20 -21.47 8.80
CA GLY A 81 -49.33 -21.22 7.89
C GLY A 81 -50.08 -19.91 8.17
N GLY A 82 -49.42 -18.95 8.81
CA GLY A 82 -49.99 -17.67 9.21
C GLY A 82 -49.26 -16.48 8.59
N ALA A 83 -49.94 -15.34 8.48
CA ALA A 83 -49.28 -14.08 8.13
C ALA A 83 -48.21 -13.73 9.20
N PRO A 84 -47.05 -13.16 8.81
CA PRO A 84 -46.04 -12.76 9.76
C PRO A 84 -46.62 -11.79 10.79
N THR A 85 -46.25 -11.95 12.06
CA THR A 85 -46.69 -11.07 13.17
C THR A 85 -46.34 -9.61 12.93
N LYS A 86 -45.36 -9.36 12.05
CA LYS A 86 -44.89 -8.05 11.62
C LYS A 86 -45.01 -7.94 10.10
N VAL A 87 -45.72 -6.92 9.64
CA VAL A 87 -45.83 -6.60 8.22
C VAL A 87 -44.51 -5.99 7.76
N PHE A 88 -43.87 -6.62 6.78
CA PHE A 88 -42.71 -6.07 6.08
C PHE A 88 -43.15 -4.84 5.28
N SER A 89 -42.43 -3.73 5.49
CA SER A 89 -42.64 -2.48 4.78
C SER A 89 -41.31 -1.94 4.27
N ALA A 90 -41.33 -1.31 3.10
CA ALA A 90 -40.17 -0.64 2.51
C ALA A 90 -39.59 0.46 3.40
N GLN A 91 -40.41 1.10 4.24
CA GLN A 91 -39.98 2.25 5.05
C GLN A 91 -39.36 1.81 6.38
N SER A 92 -39.71 0.64 6.92
CA SER A 92 -39.33 0.24 8.28
C SER A 92 -38.51 -1.05 8.38
N SER A 93 -38.54 -1.91 7.36
CA SER A 93 -37.92 -3.24 7.40
C SER A 93 -36.63 -3.29 6.57
N ARG A 94 -35.61 -3.97 7.09
CA ARG A 94 -34.31 -4.13 6.41
C ARG A 94 -34.39 -5.08 5.22
N LEU A 95 -35.22 -6.12 5.29
CA LEU A 95 -35.30 -7.13 4.22
C LEU A 95 -35.83 -6.56 2.88
N PRO A 96 -36.95 -5.81 2.84
CA PRO A 96 -37.35 -5.05 1.65
C PRO A 96 -36.31 -4.01 1.19
N ALA A 97 -35.66 -3.32 2.13
CA ALA A 97 -34.61 -2.35 1.83
C ALA A 97 -33.38 -3.01 1.17
N LEU A 98 -33.03 -4.24 1.58
CA LEU A 98 -31.98 -5.06 0.94
C LEU A 98 -32.32 -5.30 -0.53
N PHE A 99 -33.53 -5.77 -0.85
CA PHE A 99 -33.90 -6.05 -2.23
C PHE A 99 -33.98 -4.79 -3.09
N THR A 100 -34.49 -3.70 -2.53
CA THR A 100 -34.50 -2.39 -3.19
C THR A 100 -33.08 -1.95 -3.52
N THR A 101 -32.16 -2.08 -2.56
CA THR A 101 -30.75 -1.73 -2.75
C THR A 101 -30.07 -2.67 -3.75
N LEU A 102 -30.35 -3.96 -3.71
CA LEU A 102 -29.85 -4.95 -4.66
C LEU A 102 -30.25 -4.59 -6.09
N ARG A 103 -31.53 -4.26 -6.32
CA ARG A 103 -32.03 -3.79 -7.63
C ARG A 103 -31.26 -2.56 -8.10
N GLU A 104 -31.14 -1.55 -7.24
CA GLU A 104 -30.46 -0.30 -7.58
C GLU A 104 -28.98 -0.51 -7.96
N ILE A 105 -28.27 -1.36 -7.21
CA ILE A 105 -26.87 -1.69 -7.52
C ILE A 105 -26.78 -2.46 -8.84
N LEU A 106 -27.65 -3.43 -9.09
CA LEU A 106 -27.68 -4.17 -10.36
C LEU A 106 -27.92 -3.22 -11.54
N LEU A 107 -28.87 -2.29 -11.43
CA LEU A 107 -29.12 -1.29 -12.47
C LEU A 107 -27.91 -0.37 -12.71
N LEU A 108 -27.15 -0.04 -11.67
CA LEU A 108 -25.92 0.75 -11.78
C LEU A 108 -24.79 -0.04 -12.48
N LEU A 109 -24.60 -1.31 -12.11
CA LEU A 109 -23.50 -2.14 -12.57
C LEU A 109 -23.72 -2.76 -13.95
N LEU A 110 -24.97 -3.02 -14.31
CA LEU A 110 -25.31 -3.76 -15.52
C LEU A 110 -25.55 -2.85 -16.73
N PRO A 111 -25.20 -3.32 -17.95
CA PRO A 111 -25.51 -2.64 -19.20
C PRO A 111 -27.01 -2.39 -19.41
N LEU A 112 -27.35 -1.40 -20.24
CA LEU A 112 -28.75 -1.00 -20.51
C LEU A 112 -29.65 -2.16 -20.98
N LYS A 113 -29.09 -3.12 -21.74
CA LYS A 113 -29.82 -4.26 -22.28
C LYS A 113 -30.36 -5.22 -21.21
N ASP A 114 -29.69 -5.31 -20.06
CA ASP A 114 -30.02 -6.27 -19.00
C ASP A 114 -30.94 -5.66 -17.93
N ARG A 115 -31.12 -4.33 -17.96
CA ARG A 115 -31.96 -3.58 -17.00
C ARG A 115 -33.44 -3.94 -17.01
N PRO A 116 -34.10 -4.22 -18.15
CA PRO A 116 -35.50 -4.65 -18.15
C PRO A 116 -35.72 -5.91 -17.31
N ALA A 117 -34.91 -6.95 -17.53
CA ALA A 117 -34.99 -8.20 -16.76
C ALA A 117 -34.77 -7.99 -15.26
N VAL A 118 -33.87 -7.08 -14.88
CA VAL A 118 -33.68 -6.70 -13.47
C VAL A 118 -34.92 -6.05 -12.89
N ASN A 119 -35.56 -5.12 -13.62
CA ASN A 119 -36.79 -4.47 -13.14
C ASN A 119 -37.94 -5.46 -12.96
N ASP A 120 -38.09 -6.41 -13.88
CA ASP A 120 -39.17 -7.39 -13.85
C ASP A 120 -39.02 -8.37 -12.67
N VAL A 121 -37.80 -8.88 -12.44
CA VAL A 121 -37.53 -9.86 -11.38
C VAL A 121 -37.43 -9.20 -9.99
N MET A 122 -36.93 -7.96 -9.92
CA MET A 122 -36.70 -7.25 -8.66
C MET A 122 -37.75 -6.16 -8.38
N ASP A 123 -39.01 -6.37 -8.79
CA ASP A 123 -40.11 -5.46 -8.48
C ASP A 123 -40.33 -5.37 -6.97
N THR A 124 -40.08 -4.19 -6.41
CA THR A 124 -40.09 -3.97 -4.95
C THR A 124 -41.49 -4.19 -4.34
N GLU A 125 -42.54 -3.83 -5.05
CA GLU A 125 -43.91 -3.99 -4.56
C GLU A 125 -44.30 -5.47 -4.53
N LEU A 126 -44.01 -6.20 -5.62
CA LEU A 126 -44.27 -7.64 -5.70
C LEU A 126 -43.47 -8.41 -4.64
N LEU A 127 -42.19 -8.07 -4.45
CA LEU A 127 -41.34 -8.69 -3.44
C LEU A 127 -41.90 -8.50 -2.02
N ILE A 128 -42.34 -7.29 -1.68
CA ILE A 128 -42.94 -7.01 -0.37
C ILE A 128 -44.24 -7.81 -0.19
N GLN A 129 -45.06 -7.93 -1.22
CA GLN A 129 -46.28 -8.74 -1.17
C GLN A 129 -45.96 -10.22 -0.96
N GLN A 130 -44.97 -10.77 -1.67
CA GLN A 130 -44.54 -12.16 -1.53
C GLN A 130 -43.95 -12.44 -0.15
N LEU A 131 -43.14 -11.52 0.39
CA LEU A 131 -42.58 -11.62 1.74
C LEU A 131 -43.68 -11.62 2.81
N ASN A 132 -44.65 -10.72 2.72
CA ASN A 132 -45.78 -10.64 3.66
C ASN A 132 -46.71 -11.85 3.58
N ARG A 133 -46.77 -12.53 2.44
CA ARG A 133 -47.57 -13.75 2.24
C ARG A 133 -46.76 -15.03 2.51
N GLY A 134 -45.47 -14.94 2.81
CA GLY A 134 -44.63 -16.12 3.02
C GLY A 134 -44.40 -16.96 1.76
N THR A 135 -44.51 -16.35 0.57
CA THR A 135 -44.45 -17.06 -0.74
C THR A 135 -43.20 -16.71 -1.55
N PHE A 136 -42.26 -15.97 -0.95
CA PHE A 136 -41.06 -15.55 -1.65
C PHE A 136 -40.09 -16.73 -1.84
N ASP A 137 -39.73 -16.99 -3.10
CA ASP A 137 -38.82 -18.07 -3.47
C ASP A 137 -37.37 -17.55 -3.60
N PHE A 138 -36.61 -17.76 -2.52
CA PHE A 138 -35.20 -17.40 -2.47
C PHE A 138 -34.32 -18.27 -3.39
N VAL A 139 -34.70 -19.53 -3.65
CA VAL A 139 -33.92 -20.45 -4.47
C VAL A 139 -34.01 -20.03 -5.93
N SER A 140 -35.20 -19.70 -6.42
CA SER A 140 -35.38 -19.17 -7.78
C SER A 140 -34.64 -17.84 -7.99
N LEU A 141 -34.69 -16.93 -7.00
CA LEU A 141 -33.90 -15.70 -7.04
C LEU A 141 -32.40 -15.99 -7.12
N ALA A 142 -31.89 -16.92 -6.32
CA ALA A 142 -30.48 -17.28 -6.29
C ALA A 142 -29.98 -17.81 -7.64
N HIS A 143 -30.75 -18.67 -8.31
CA HIS A 143 -30.41 -19.18 -9.65
C HIS A 143 -30.41 -18.08 -10.70
N TRP A 144 -31.40 -17.18 -10.67
CA TRP A 144 -31.43 -16.04 -11.58
C TRP A 144 -30.22 -15.11 -11.36
N LEU A 145 -29.94 -14.74 -10.10
CA LEU A 145 -28.75 -13.95 -9.75
C LEU A 145 -27.45 -14.65 -10.14
N ALA A 146 -27.39 -15.97 -10.02
CA ALA A 146 -26.22 -16.74 -10.44
C ALA A 146 -25.96 -16.61 -11.95
N GLY A 147 -27.01 -16.66 -12.77
CA GLY A 147 -26.91 -16.40 -14.21
C GLY A 147 -26.40 -14.99 -14.51
N VAL A 148 -26.96 -13.98 -13.82
CA VAL A 148 -26.52 -12.58 -13.96
C VAL A 148 -25.05 -12.41 -13.55
N PHE A 149 -24.67 -12.91 -12.38
CA PHE A 149 -23.29 -12.75 -11.88
C PHE A 149 -22.27 -13.50 -12.74
N LYS A 150 -22.53 -14.73 -13.17
CA LYS A 150 -21.60 -15.46 -14.07
C LYS A 150 -21.47 -14.79 -15.44
N SER A 151 -22.51 -14.10 -15.91
CA SER A 151 -22.46 -13.38 -17.19
C SER A 151 -21.71 -12.05 -17.12
N HIS A 152 -21.59 -11.43 -15.94
CA HIS A 152 -21.08 -10.05 -15.81
C HIS A 152 -19.88 -9.88 -14.88
N CYS A 153 -19.60 -10.85 -14.00
CA CYS A 153 -18.42 -10.85 -13.14
C CYS A 153 -17.20 -11.47 -13.84
N ALA A 154 -16.02 -11.34 -13.23
CA ALA A 154 -14.83 -12.04 -13.66
C ALA A 154 -14.96 -13.56 -13.37
N PRO A 155 -14.46 -14.47 -14.23
CA PRO A 155 -14.61 -15.93 -14.05
C PRO A 155 -14.10 -16.47 -12.71
N MET A 156 -13.11 -15.79 -12.11
CA MET A 156 -12.59 -16.14 -10.79
C MET A 156 -13.61 -15.95 -9.65
N ARG A 157 -14.74 -15.27 -9.91
CA ARG A 157 -15.84 -15.06 -8.96
C ARG A 157 -16.90 -16.16 -9.01
N ASP A 158 -16.87 -17.04 -10.02
CA ASP A 158 -17.90 -18.06 -10.21
C ASP A 158 -18.03 -18.99 -9.01
N SER A 159 -16.91 -19.32 -8.33
CA SER A 159 -16.93 -20.12 -7.11
C SER A 159 -17.69 -19.46 -5.95
N TRP A 160 -17.71 -18.12 -5.88
CA TRP A 160 -18.49 -17.39 -4.87
C TRP A 160 -19.98 -17.40 -5.24
N VAL A 161 -20.29 -17.37 -6.54
CA VAL A 161 -21.66 -17.47 -7.05
C VAL A 161 -22.24 -18.86 -6.81
N ASP A 162 -21.42 -19.90 -6.96
CA ASP A 162 -21.80 -21.28 -6.67
C ASP A 162 -22.04 -21.48 -5.17
N ASP A 163 -21.15 -20.98 -4.31
CA ASP A 163 -21.31 -20.99 -2.84
C ASP A 163 -22.56 -20.22 -2.39
N MET A 164 -22.83 -19.05 -2.99
CA MET A 164 -24.06 -18.30 -2.77
C MET A 164 -25.30 -19.15 -3.07
N THR A 165 -25.32 -19.82 -4.23
CA THR A 165 -26.46 -20.64 -4.66
C THR A 165 -26.65 -21.84 -3.74
N ALA A 166 -25.55 -22.52 -3.38
CA ALA A 166 -25.56 -23.64 -2.44
C ALA A 166 -26.18 -23.25 -1.09
N LYS A 167 -25.80 -22.09 -0.53
CA LYS A 167 -26.36 -21.59 0.74
C LYS A 167 -27.88 -21.39 0.70
N PHE A 168 -28.44 -20.90 -0.40
CA PHE A 168 -29.89 -20.76 -0.54
C PHE A 168 -30.60 -22.11 -0.66
N VAL A 169 -30.01 -23.07 -1.39
CA VAL A 169 -30.56 -24.43 -1.51
C VAL A 169 -30.52 -25.15 -0.16
N GLU A 170 -29.38 -25.09 0.55
CA GLU A 170 -29.23 -25.64 1.90
C GLU A 170 -30.20 -25.00 2.89
N ALA A 171 -30.38 -23.68 2.83
CA ALA A 171 -31.32 -22.96 3.68
C ALA A 171 -32.76 -23.43 3.48
N ASP A 172 -33.16 -23.70 2.23
CA ASP A 172 -34.50 -24.20 1.94
C ASP A 172 -34.69 -25.67 2.32
N SER A 173 -33.68 -26.52 2.12
CA SER A 173 -33.74 -27.94 2.48
C SER A 173 -33.70 -28.19 3.98
N GLU A 174 -32.85 -27.46 4.71
CA GLU A 174 -32.66 -27.62 6.15
C GLU A 174 -33.58 -26.70 6.97
N LYS A 175 -34.26 -25.75 6.31
CA LYS A 175 -35.06 -24.69 6.95
C LYS A 175 -34.25 -23.86 7.95
N THR A 176 -32.98 -23.60 7.64
CA THR A 176 -32.04 -22.87 8.50
C THR A 176 -31.95 -21.39 8.11
N VAL A 177 -32.35 -20.50 9.02
CA VAL A 177 -32.29 -19.03 8.83
C VAL A 177 -30.85 -18.52 8.68
N GLY A 178 -29.89 -19.10 9.40
CA GLY A 178 -28.48 -18.69 9.33
C GLY A 178 -27.91 -18.79 7.91
N LYS A 179 -28.16 -19.92 7.22
CA LYS A 179 -27.74 -20.15 5.84
C LYS A 179 -28.38 -19.18 4.85
N LEU A 180 -29.66 -18.84 5.07
CA LEU A 180 -30.35 -17.84 4.27
C LEU A 180 -29.67 -16.46 4.38
N VAL A 181 -29.34 -16.04 5.60
CA VAL A 181 -28.67 -14.76 5.86
C VAL A 181 -27.25 -14.76 5.29
N GLU A 182 -26.53 -15.87 5.39
CA GLU A 182 -25.22 -16.04 4.76
C GLU A 182 -25.29 -15.92 3.23
N GLY A 183 -26.32 -16.49 2.60
CA GLY A 183 -26.60 -16.34 1.16
C GLY A 183 -26.82 -14.88 0.79
N LEU A 184 -27.69 -14.17 1.52
CA LEU A 184 -27.93 -12.74 1.33
C LEU A 184 -26.65 -11.91 1.52
N ARG A 185 -25.84 -12.22 2.53
CA ARG A 185 -24.53 -11.57 2.76
C ARG A 185 -23.56 -11.82 1.60
N THR A 186 -23.58 -13.02 1.03
CA THR A 186 -22.73 -13.39 -0.10
C THR A 186 -23.11 -12.62 -1.38
N ILE A 187 -24.40 -12.38 -1.63
CA ILE A 187 -24.87 -11.51 -2.75
C ILE A 187 -24.20 -10.14 -2.68
N PHE A 188 -24.26 -9.46 -1.53
CA PHE A 188 -23.70 -8.12 -1.39
C PHE A 188 -22.17 -8.09 -1.42
N ALA A 189 -21.51 -9.17 -0.96
CA ALA A 189 -20.06 -9.33 -1.12
C ALA A 189 -19.65 -9.46 -2.60
N ILE A 190 -20.43 -10.19 -3.41
CA ILE A 190 -20.22 -10.30 -4.86
C ILE A 190 -20.43 -8.94 -5.54
N LEU A 191 -21.47 -8.19 -5.17
CA LEU A 191 -21.73 -6.85 -5.73
C LEU A 191 -20.61 -5.85 -5.42
N GLU A 192 -20.11 -5.82 -4.17
CA GLU A 192 -18.97 -4.97 -3.79
C GLU A 192 -17.72 -5.35 -4.60
N ALA A 193 -17.45 -6.65 -4.72
CA ALA A 193 -16.34 -7.16 -5.53
C ALA A 193 -16.47 -6.79 -7.02
N MET A 194 -17.66 -6.95 -7.60
CA MET A 194 -17.95 -6.59 -8.99
C MET A 194 -17.71 -5.09 -9.22
N LYS A 195 -18.15 -4.21 -8.31
CA LYS A 195 -17.90 -2.78 -8.41
C LYS A 195 -16.40 -2.45 -8.33
N LEU A 196 -15.67 -3.09 -7.42
CA LEU A 196 -14.22 -2.94 -7.30
C LEU A 196 -13.50 -3.38 -8.57
N ASP A 197 -13.92 -4.49 -9.18
CA ASP A 197 -13.34 -5.00 -10.43
C ASP A 197 -13.53 -3.96 -11.56
N VAL A 198 -14.74 -3.36 -11.68
CA VAL A 198 -15.02 -2.28 -12.65
C VAL A 198 -14.13 -1.06 -12.39
N ALA A 199 -14.07 -0.56 -11.16
CA ALA A 199 -13.27 0.62 -10.81
C ALA A 199 -11.76 0.40 -11.07
N ASN A 200 -11.24 -0.78 -10.71
CA ASN A 200 -9.85 -1.16 -10.94
C ASN A 200 -9.51 -1.29 -12.42
N HIS A 201 -10.43 -1.85 -13.21
CA HIS A 201 -10.29 -1.88 -14.66
C HIS A 201 -10.26 -0.46 -15.24
N GLN A 202 -11.16 0.42 -14.81
CA GLN A 202 -11.22 1.83 -15.26
C GLN A 202 -9.93 2.59 -14.94
N ILE A 203 -9.39 2.47 -13.71
CA ILE A 203 -8.09 3.07 -13.36
C ILE A 203 -7.00 2.55 -14.28
N ARG A 204 -6.95 1.23 -14.53
CA ARG A 204 -5.93 0.65 -15.41
C ARG A 204 -6.00 1.21 -16.82
N VAL A 205 -7.19 1.35 -17.38
CA VAL A 205 -7.41 1.90 -18.73
C VAL A 205 -7.04 3.37 -18.80
N LEU A 206 -7.39 4.17 -17.78
CA LEU A 206 -7.18 5.62 -17.79
C LEU A 206 -5.79 6.06 -17.34
N ARG A 207 -5.03 5.19 -16.66
CA ARG A 207 -3.70 5.51 -16.12
C ARG A 207 -2.77 6.21 -17.12
N PRO A 208 -2.65 5.79 -18.40
CA PRO A 208 -1.78 6.49 -19.35
C PRO A 208 -2.15 7.98 -19.51
N VAL A 209 -3.44 8.29 -19.67
CA VAL A 209 -3.94 9.66 -19.83
C VAL A 209 -3.80 10.47 -18.53
N LEU A 210 -4.03 9.82 -17.39
CA LEU A 210 -3.84 10.45 -16.07
C LEU A 210 -2.39 10.84 -15.82
N VAL A 211 -1.44 9.98 -16.23
CA VAL A 211 -0.01 10.26 -16.10
C VAL A 211 0.43 11.36 -17.05
N GLU A 212 -0.07 11.34 -18.29
CA GLU A 212 0.26 12.36 -19.31
C GLU A 212 -0.21 13.77 -18.91
N THR A 213 -1.41 13.88 -18.33
CA THR A 213 -2.04 15.18 -17.99
C THR A 213 -1.83 15.62 -16.53
N ALA A 214 -0.97 14.91 -15.80
CA ALA A 214 -0.81 15.06 -14.36
C ALA A 214 -0.29 16.44 -13.94
N VAL A 215 0.74 16.92 -14.64
CA VAL A 215 1.42 18.17 -14.29
C VAL A 215 0.49 19.36 -14.51
N GLU A 216 -0.22 19.39 -15.65
CA GLU A 216 -1.17 20.45 -15.98
C GLU A 216 -2.30 20.50 -14.95
N PHE A 217 -2.84 19.34 -14.59
CA PHE A 217 -3.90 19.24 -13.60
C PHE A 217 -3.47 19.75 -12.22
N GLU A 218 -2.31 19.32 -11.72
CA GLU A 218 -1.85 19.77 -10.40
C GLU A 218 -1.49 21.25 -10.39
N ARG A 219 -0.91 21.77 -11.48
CA ARG A 219 -0.65 23.21 -11.62
C ARG A 219 -1.94 24.02 -11.55
N ASP A 220 -2.99 23.61 -12.27
CA ASP A 220 -4.29 24.28 -12.22
C ASP A 220 -4.92 24.18 -10.81
N TYR A 221 -4.92 22.98 -10.22
CA TYR A 221 -5.43 22.75 -8.87
C TYR A 221 -4.76 23.66 -7.83
N PHE A 222 -3.43 23.63 -7.76
CA PHE A 222 -2.69 24.44 -6.79
C PHE A 222 -2.82 25.93 -7.07
N SER A 223 -2.84 26.35 -8.34
CA SER A 223 -3.05 27.77 -8.69
C SER A 223 -4.43 28.26 -8.23
N GLN A 224 -5.48 27.44 -8.36
CA GLN A 224 -6.81 27.75 -7.84
C GLN A 224 -6.86 27.77 -6.30
N MET A 225 -6.12 26.89 -5.63
CA MET A 225 -6.06 26.89 -4.16
C MET A 225 -5.32 28.13 -3.63
N ILE A 226 -4.23 28.53 -4.28
CA ILE A 226 -3.47 29.73 -3.94
C ILE A 226 -4.31 30.99 -4.20
N SER A 227 -4.96 31.10 -5.37
CA SER A 227 -5.76 32.28 -5.73
C SER A 227 -6.99 32.48 -4.85
N ARG A 228 -7.54 31.39 -4.30
CA ARG A 228 -8.65 31.41 -3.33
C ARG A 228 -8.18 31.50 -1.87
N CYS A 229 -6.88 31.73 -1.63
CA CYS A 229 -6.27 31.79 -0.30
C CYS A 229 -6.53 30.55 0.57
N LYS A 230 -6.73 29.38 -0.05
CA LYS A 230 -6.89 28.09 0.64
C LYS A 230 -5.56 27.40 0.93
N LEU A 231 -4.50 27.81 0.24
CA LEU A 231 -3.14 27.31 0.43
C LEU A 231 -2.16 28.48 0.36
N ASP A 232 -1.37 28.67 1.41
CA ASP A 232 -0.21 29.55 1.42
C ASP A 232 1.07 28.71 1.18
N ILE A 233 1.86 29.09 0.17
CA ILE A 233 3.10 28.41 -0.20
C ILE A 233 4.36 29.16 0.27
N THR A 234 4.21 30.21 1.07
CA THR A 234 5.33 31.04 1.55
C THR A 234 6.38 30.22 2.33
N ASP A 235 5.93 29.24 3.12
CA ASP A 235 6.78 28.28 3.81
C ASP A 235 7.64 27.45 2.83
N SER A 236 7.04 27.01 1.73
CA SER A 236 7.67 26.25 0.66
C SER A 236 8.69 27.07 -0.12
N LEU A 237 8.35 28.32 -0.43
CA LEU A 237 9.27 29.27 -1.08
C LEU A 237 10.50 29.53 -0.20
N ASN A 238 10.27 29.78 1.10
CA ASN A 238 11.33 29.97 2.07
C ASN A 238 12.19 28.72 2.28
N TRP A 239 11.58 27.53 2.30
CA TRP A 239 12.31 26.27 2.36
C TRP A 239 13.26 26.11 1.17
N TYR A 240 12.76 26.28 -0.05
CA TYR A 240 13.59 26.15 -1.25
C TYR A 240 14.71 27.20 -1.28
N ARG A 241 14.42 28.45 -0.92
CA ARG A 241 15.41 29.54 -0.84
C ARG A 241 16.50 29.25 0.19
N ARG A 242 16.17 28.68 1.36
CA ARG A 242 17.19 28.27 2.35
C ARG A 242 18.14 27.21 1.77
N SER A 243 17.60 26.23 1.04
CA SER A 243 18.42 25.23 0.35
C SER A 243 19.30 25.84 -0.74
N TYR A 244 18.77 26.81 -1.51
CA TYR A 244 19.54 27.57 -2.50
C TYR A 244 20.75 28.27 -1.85
N VAL A 245 20.52 29.07 -0.82
CA VAL A 245 21.59 29.82 -0.12
C VAL A 245 22.61 28.87 0.52
N LYS A 246 22.15 27.77 1.14
CA LYS A 246 23.03 26.74 1.72
C LYS A 246 23.95 26.13 0.66
N ARG A 247 23.42 25.86 -0.54
CA ARG A 247 24.18 25.26 -1.63
C ARG A 247 25.14 26.24 -2.28
N GLU A 248 24.75 27.50 -2.44
CA GLU A 248 25.67 28.55 -2.93
C GLU A 248 26.88 28.73 -2.02
N LYS A 249 26.68 28.73 -0.69
CA LYS A 249 27.77 28.82 0.29
C LYS A 249 28.73 27.64 0.22
N LYS A 250 28.25 26.44 -0.12
CA LYS A 250 29.04 25.21 -0.12
C LYS A 250 29.73 24.92 -1.46
N ASN A 251 29.07 25.21 -2.58
CA ASN A 251 29.49 24.77 -3.92
C ASN A 251 29.78 25.93 -4.89
N GLY A 252 29.67 27.18 -4.44
CA GLY A 252 29.79 28.37 -5.30
C GLY A 252 28.46 28.77 -5.95
N LYS A 253 28.49 29.84 -6.75
CA LYS A 253 27.29 30.42 -7.38
C LYS A 253 26.56 29.39 -8.23
N ILE A 254 25.26 29.24 -8.01
CA ILE A 254 24.38 28.43 -8.85
C ILE A 254 24.00 29.27 -10.07
N ASN A 255 24.02 28.66 -11.26
CA ASN A 255 23.52 29.34 -12.45
C ASN A 255 21.99 29.45 -12.36
N LYS A 256 21.47 30.64 -12.01
CA LYS A 256 20.02 30.91 -11.92
C LYS A 256 19.28 30.67 -13.24
N ASN A 257 19.96 30.77 -14.38
CA ASN A 257 19.37 30.52 -15.70
C ASN A 257 19.36 29.03 -16.08
N SER A 258 20.00 28.18 -15.28
CA SER A 258 20.06 26.73 -15.51
C SER A 258 18.91 26.04 -14.78
N THR A 259 17.83 25.74 -15.51
CA THR A 259 16.70 24.95 -15.00
C THR A 259 17.15 23.59 -14.46
N ARG A 260 18.19 23.00 -15.06
CA ARG A 260 18.80 21.75 -14.59
C ARG A 260 19.42 21.90 -13.20
N ASP A 261 20.15 22.98 -12.93
CA ASP A 261 20.81 23.17 -11.64
C ASP A 261 19.79 23.46 -10.54
N LEU A 262 18.76 24.24 -10.84
CA LEU A 262 17.65 24.49 -9.92
C LEU A 262 16.81 23.23 -9.64
N ARG A 263 16.60 22.38 -10.66
CA ARG A 263 15.96 21.07 -10.47
C ARG A 263 16.80 20.14 -9.61
N ASN A 264 18.12 20.09 -9.82
CA ASN A 264 19.04 19.30 -8.99
C ASN A 264 19.10 19.82 -7.55
N LEU A 265 18.97 21.14 -7.36
CA LEU A 265 18.81 21.74 -6.06
C LEU A 265 17.51 21.28 -5.38
N CYS A 266 16.41 21.12 -6.13
CA CYS A 266 15.16 20.59 -5.60
C CYS A 266 15.33 19.17 -5.03
N VAL A 267 16.08 18.29 -5.72
CA VAL A 267 16.43 16.96 -5.20
C VAL A 267 17.18 17.06 -3.87
N ALA A 268 18.18 17.93 -3.80
CA ALA A 268 18.94 18.16 -2.57
C ALA A 268 18.09 18.74 -1.43
N ALA A 269 17.18 19.66 -1.76
CA ALA A 269 16.25 20.26 -0.79
C ALA A 269 15.28 19.22 -0.21
N ILE A 270 14.78 18.30 -1.05
CA ILE A 270 13.92 17.20 -0.59
C ILE A 270 14.71 16.21 0.26
N LEU A 271 15.94 15.88 -0.12
CA LEU A 271 16.81 15.04 0.71
C LEU A 271 17.03 15.64 2.11
N ASP A 272 17.25 16.96 2.21
CA ASP A 272 17.38 17.65 3.50
C ASP A 272 16.14 17.44 4.40
N LEU A 273 14.92 17.37 3.83
CA LEU A 273 13.68 17.08 4.59
C LEU A 273 13.62 15.64 5.11
N LEU A 274 14.35 14.71 4.49
CA LEU A 274 14.38 13.29 4.82
C LEU A 274 15.45 12.96 5.87
N SER A 275 16.20 13.94 6.38
CA SER A 275 17.18 13.71 7.45
C SER A 275 16.50 13.25 8.74
N CYS A 276 17.06 12.21 9.36
CA CYS A 276 16.67 11.79 10.71
C CYS A 276 17.45 12.57 11.78
N ARG A 277 18.66 13.07 11.45
CA ARG A 277 19.43 13.93 12.36
C ARG A 277 18.74 15.27 12.57
N TYR A 278 18.35 15.90 11.47
CA TYR A 278 17.72 17.22 11.45
C TYR A 278 16.26 17.07 11.05
N MET A 279 15.52 16.28 11.83
CA MET A 279 14.14 15.94 11.52
C MET A 279 13.27 17.20 11.58
N VAL A 280 12.59 17.49 10.46
CA VAL A 280 11.58 18.55 10.40
C VAL A 280 10.30 18.10 11.08
N SER A 281 9.64 19.02 11.80
CA SER A 281 8.33 18.78 12.42
C SER A 281 7.22 18.67 11.39
N GLU A 282 7.30 19.49 10.33
CA GLU A 282 6.31 19.57 9.27
C GLU A 282 7.01 19.67 7.90
N PHE A 283 6.37 19.11 6.87
CA PHE A 283 6.84 19.24 5.50
C PHE A 283 6.26 20.51 4.86
N PRO A 284 6.94 21.10 3.86
CA PRO A 284 6.43 22.24 3.11
C PRO A 284 5.03 22.01 2.55
N SER A 285 4.18 23.03 2.58
CA SER A 285 2.79 23.02 2.11
C SER A 285 2.63 22.53 0.66
N SER A 286 3.59 22.84 -0.21
CA SER A 286 3.63 22.40 -1.60
C SER A 286 3.82 20.88 -1.76
N LEU A 287 4.29 20.18 -0.73
CA LEU A 287 4.47 18.73 -0.68
C LEU A 287 3.32 18.02 0.06
N THR A 288 2.15 18.66 0.19
CA THR A 288 1.02 18.11 0.96
C THR A 288 0.55 16.75 0.46
N PHE A 289 0.60 16.48 -0.85
CA PHE A 289 0.21 15.19 -1.42
C PHE A 289 1.26 14.10 -1.23
N ASP A 290 2.51 14.49 -0.93
CA ASP A 290 3.66 13.62 -0.74
C ASP A 290 3.93 13.29 0.73
N HIS A 291 3.17 13.83 1.69
CA HIS A 291 3.47 13.70 3.13
C HIS A 291 3.75 12.25 3.56
N ALA A 292 2.83 11.33 3.30
CA ALA A 292 2.99 9.92 3.66
C ALA A 292 4.19 9.28 2.95
N ARG A 293 4.42 9.64 1.69
CA ARG A 293 5.53 9.16 0.86
C ARG A 293 6.88 9.62 1.42
N LEU A 294 6.99 10.88 1.85
CA LEU A 294 8.19 11.43 2.46
C LEU A 294 8.50 10.77 3.81
N VAL A 295 7.48 10.45 4.62
CA VAL A 295 7.67 9.69 5.87
C VAL A 295 8.25 8.31 5.60
N LEU A 296 7.72 7.58 4.60
CA LEU A 296 8.22 6.27 4.23
C LEU A 296 9.64 6.35 3.66
N LEU A 297 9.93 7.33 2.79
CA LEU A 297 11.28 7.55 2.25
C LEU A 297 12.30 7.87 3.36
N ARG A 298 11.90 8.64 4.38
CA ARG A 298 12.74 8.90 5.56
C ARG A 298 13.03 7.61 6.32
N ALA A 299 12.03 6.74 6.51
CA ALA A 299 12.21 5.44 7.15
C ALA A 299 13.17 4.54 6.34
N ASP A 300 13.02 4.49 5.01
CA ASP A 300 13.90 3.73 4.12
C ASP A 300 15.36 4.25 4.17
N ILE A 301 15.54 5.58 4.18
CA ILE A 301 16.86 6.22 4.37
C ILE A 301 17.47 5.82 5.70
N ARG A 302 16.69 5.89 6.79
CA ARG A 302 17.14 5.47 8.12
C ARG A 302 17.58 4.02 8.13
N GLN A 303 16.83 3.13 7.48
CA GLN A 303 17.17 1.72 7.34
C GLN A 303 18.50 1.55 6.60
N SER A 304 18.70 2.25 5.48
CA SER A 304 19.96 2.25 4.73
C SER A 304 21.15 2.69 5.59
N VAL A 305 21.01 3.80 6.32
CA VAL A 305 22.06 4.29 7.25
C VAL A 305 22.38 3.25 8.32
N CYS A 306 21.38 2.65 8.95
CA CYS A 306 21.58 1.64 9.99
C CYS A 306 22.24 0.36 9.45
N LEU A 307 21.86 -0.10 8.25
CA LEU A 307 22.54 -1.23 7.59
C LEU A 307 24.00 -0.93 7.27
N GLN A 308 24.33 0.31 6.85
CA GLN A 308 25.72 0.71 6.65
C GLN A 308 26.51 0.77 7.98
N LEU A 309 25.88 1.20 9.08
CA LEU A 309 26.48 1.14 10.42
C LEU A 309 26.74 -0.30 10.86
N CYS A 310 25.80 -1.22 10.66
CA CYS A 310 26.01 -2.64 10.94
C CYS A 310 27.15 -3.23 10.09
N THR A 311 27.23 -2.85 8.81
CA THR A 311 28.33 -3.26 7.91
C THR A 311 29.68 -2.70 8.41
N ALA A 312 29.71 -1.46 8.90
CA ALA A 312 30.91 -0.85 9.46
C ALA A 312 31.36 -1.55 10.74
N LEU A 313 30.43 -1.82 11.66
CA LEU A 313 30.69 -2.59 12.88
C LEU A 313 31.18 -4.00 12.55
N TYR A 314 30.56 -4.68 11.58
CA TYR A 314 30.99 -6.00 11.12
C TYR A 314 32.45 -6.01 10.68
N ARG A 315 32.85 -5.03 9.86
CA ARG A 315 34.24 -4.88 9.41
C ARG A 315 35.19 -4.60 10.58
N GLN A 316 34.76 -3.82 11.56
CA GLN A 316 35.55 -3.56 12.76
C GLN A 316 35.74 -4.82 13.61
N LEU A 317 34.68 -5.64 13.79
CA LEU A 317 34.75 -6.91 14.49
C LEU A 317 35.69 -7.90 13.79
N LEU A 318 35.59 -8.03 12.46
CA LEU A 318 36.55 -8.78 11.66
C LEU A 318 37.97 -8.22 11.82
N GLY A 319 38.14 -6.90 11.86
CA GLY A 319 39.43 -6.25 12.10
C GLY A 319 40.08 -6.69 13.42
N ASN A 320 39.28 -6.71 14.48
CA ASN A 320 39.71 -6.91 15.86
C ASN A 320 39.82 -8.39 16.27
N TYR A 321 39.22 -9.32 15.53
CA TYR A 321 39.28 -10.75 15.83
C TYR A 321 40.42 -11.45 15.05
N PRO A 322 41.53 -11.86 15.69
CA PRO A 322 42.72 -12.34 14.99
C PRO A 322 42.47 -13.57 14.10
N GLN A 323 41.62 -14.50 14.55
CA GLN A 323 41.33 -15.73 13.81
C GLN A 323 40.53 -15.47 12.51
N SER A 324 39.89 -14.30 12.39
CA SER A 324 39.21 -13.93 11.15
C SER A 324 40.15 -13.51 10.02
N ALA A 325 41.44 -13.29 10.31
CA ALA A 325 42.42 -12.86 9.30
C ALA A 325 42.46 -13.80 8.08
N ALA A 326 42.25 -15.10 8.29
CA ALA A 326 42.27 -16.11 7.23
C ALA A 326 41.12 -15.97 6.20
N TYR A 327 39.97 -15.43 6.59
CA TYR A 327 38.78 -15.34 5.73
C TYR A 327 38.22 -13.91 5.59
N ARG A 328 38.85 -12.91 6.20
CA ARG A 328 38.40 -11.51 6.20
C ARG A 328 38.11 -10.98 4.80
N VAL A 329 38.99 -11.26 3.83
CA VAL A 329 38.82 -10.83 2.43
C VAL A 329 37.54 -11.40 1.83
N GLN A 330 37.26 -12.68 2.09
CA GLN A 330 36.04 -13.33 1.62
C GLN A 330 34.80 -12.77 2.32
N ALA A 331 34.86 -12.58 3.64
CA ALA A 331 33.74 -12.09 4.44
C ALA A 331 33.30 -10.66 4.07
N VAL A 332 34.18 -9.84 3.48
CA VAL A 332 33.86 -8.48 3.03
C VAL A 332 33.46 -8.38 1.56
N LEU A 333 33.41 -9.50 0.82
CA LEU A 333 32.89 -9.53 -0.54
C LEU A 333 31.43 -9.09 -0.58
N LYS A 334 31.01 -8.51 -1.70
CA LYS A 334 29.65 -7.98 -1.89
C LYS A 334 28.57 -9.02 -1.53
N ALA A 335 28.70 -10.25 -2.04
CA ALA A 335 27.74 -11.32 -1.77
C ALA A 335 27.59 -11.62 -0.26
N SER A 336 28.69 -11.73 0.48
CA SER A 336 28.66 -12.00 1.93
C SER A 336 28.05 -10.84 2.73
N LEU A 337 28.29 -9.60 2.30
CA LEU A 337 27.67 -8.43 2.90
C LEU A 337 26.17 -8.34 2.57
N ASP A 338 25.76 -8.75 1.39
CA ASP A 338 24.34 -8.81 0.99
C ASP A 338 23.59 -9.88 1.80
N GLU A 339 24.19 -11.05 2.01
CA GLU A 339 23.66 -12.07 2.93
C GLU A 339 23.53 -11.53 4.36
N LEU A 340 24.56 -10.83 4.86
CA LEU A 340 24.50 -10.19 6.19
C LEU A 340 23.36 -9.17 6.27
N ARG A 341 23.14 -8.36 5.23
CA ARG A 341 22.03 -7.40 5.19
C ARG A 341 20.67 -8.11 5.29
N LEU A 342 20.47 -9.19 4.53
CA LEU A 342 19.23 -9.97 4.56
C LEU A 342 18.97 -10.58 5.94
N GLU A 343 20.00 -11.10 6.61
CA GLU A 343 19.90 -11.61 7.98
C GLU A 343 19.51 -10.50 8.97
N ILE A 344 20.12 -9.31 8.87
CA ILE A 344 19.77 -8.17 9.72
C ILE A 344 18.32 -7.74 9.48
N LEU A 345 17.89 -7.67 8.22
CA LEU A 345 16.50 -7.34 7.87
C LEU A 345 15.51 -8.36 8.45
N ALA A 346 15.85 -9.65 8.43
CA ALA A 346 15.04 -10.70 9.05
C ALA A 346 14.96 -10.55 10.58
N ILE A 347 16.03 -10.10 11.24
CA ILE A 347 16.05 -9.88 12.70
C ILE A 347 15.16 -8.70 13.12
N ILE A 348 15.12 -7.63 12.32
CA ILE A 348 14.44 -6.38 12.72
C ILE A 348 12.96 -6.33 12.33
N THR A 349 12.51 -7.20 11.43
CA THR A 349 11.15 -7.21 10.89
C THR A 349 10.30 -8.19 11.69
N ASP A 350 9.21 -7.72 12.27
CA ASP A 350 8.25 -8.60 12.97
C ASP A 350 7.28 -9.29 11.99
N ASP A 351 6.47 -10.24 12.50
CA ASP A 351 5.47 -10.99 11.70
C ASP A 351 4.46 -10.06 11.00
N ASN A 352 4.30 -8.84 11.50
CA ASN A 352 3.43 -7.81 10.94
C ASN A 352 4.15 -6.88 9.96
N GLY A 353 5.43 -7.13 9.66
CA GLY A 353 6.25 -6.32 8.74
C GLY A 353 6.80 -5.02 9.34
N ASN A 354 6.66 -4.78 10.64
CA ASN A 354 7.17 -3.56 11.27
C ASN A 354 8.65 -3.68 11.61
N VAL A 355 9.41 -2.65 11.24
CA VAL A 355 10.85 -2.58 11.46
C VAL A 355 11.16 -2.00 12.85
N LYS A 356 11.85 -2.76 13.70
CA LYS A 356 12.14 -2.40 15.09
C LYS A 356 13.64 -2.45 15.41
N TRP A 357 14.40 -1.46 14.96
CA TRP A 357 15.85 -1.37 15.18
C TRP A 357 16.25 -1.41 16.66
N THR A 358 15.74 -0.49 17.48
CA THR A 358 16.18 -0.32 18.88
C THR A 358 15.87 -1.54 19.75
N ARG A 359 14.74 -2.22 19.51
CA ARG A 359 14.33 -3.42 20.27
C ARG A 359 15.24 -4.61 19.96
N ASN A 360 15.76 -4.69 18.74
CA ASN A 360 16.50 -5.85 18.25
C ASN A 360 18.02 -5.66 18.26
N VAL A 361 18.55 -4.59 18.87
CA VAL A 361 20.01 -4.31 18.90
C VAL A 361 20.81 -5.48 19.48
N GLY A 362 20.30 -6.15 20.53
CA GLY A 362 20.93 -7.34 21.12
C GLY A 362 21.06 -8.50 20.12
N ALA A 363 19.98 -8.80 19.40
CA ALA A 363 19.99 -9.85 18.39
C ALA A 363 20.92 -9.52 17.21
N ILE A 364 20.95 -8.25 16.78
CA ILE A 364 21.88 -7.79 15.73
C ILE A 364 23.32 -7.92 16.20
N ALA A 365 23.64 -7.48 17.42
CA ALA A 365 24.99 -7.57 17.98
C ALA A 365 25.48 -9.02 18.04
N LEU A 366 24.63 -9.94 18.54
CA LEU A 366 24.93 -11.36 18.56
C LEU A 366 25.19 -11.91 17.15
N GLN A 367 24.33 -11.59 16.18
CA GLN A 367 24.46 -12.07 14.81
C GLN A 367 25.74 -11.55 14.13
N LEU A 368 26.05 -10.26 14.30
CA LEU A 368 27.27 -9.65 13.77
C LEU A 368 28.52 -10.33 14.33
N THR A 369 28.56 -10.55 15.64
CA THR A 369 29.69 -11.21 16.30
C THR A 369 29.80 -12.67 15.87
N LYS A 370 28.69 -13.41 15.83
CA LYS A 370 28.65 -14.81 15.35
C LYS A 370 29.18 -14.94 13.93
N LYS A 371 28.79 -14.03 13.03
CA LYS A 371 29.25 -14.03 11.64
C LYS A 371 30.68 -13.51 11.47
N ALA A 372 31.21 -12.79 12.46
CA ALA A 372 32.58 -12.27 12.44
C ALA A 372 33.61 -13.29 12.96
N ILE A 373 33.17 -14.30 13.72
CA ILE A 373 34.03 -15.39 14.22
C ILE A 373 33.91 -16.67 13.40
N THR A 374 32.79 -16.86 12.70
CA THR A 374 32.53 -18.07 11.91
C THR A 374 33.01 -17.89 10.47
N PRO A 375 33.92 -18.74 9.96
CA PRO A 375 34.31 -18.71 8.55
C PRO A 375 33.10 -18.99 7.64
N PRO A 376 32.95 -18.30 6.50
CA PRO A 376 31.89 -18.58 5.53
C PRO A 376 32.05 -20.01 4.98
N ALA A 377 30.95 -20.77 4.91
CA ALA A 377 30.95 -22.21 4.68
C ALA A 377 31.35 -22.69 3.26
N LYS A 378 31.83 -21.81 2.35
CA LYS A 378 32.30 -22.20 1.01
C LYS A 378 33.32 -21.19 0.48
N PRO A 379 34.57 -21.57 0.17
CA PRO A 379 35.46 -20.68 -0.58
C PRO A 379 34.95 -20.55 -2.04
N VAL A 380 34.64 -19.32 -2.46
CA VAL A 380 34.41 -19.02 -3.89
C VAL A 380 35.78 -18.74 -4.51
N SER A 381 36.45 -19.76 -5.03
CA SER A 381 37.19 -19.75 -6.31
C SER A 381 38.05 -21.00 -6.52
N LEU A 382 37.81 -21.63 -7.68
CA LEU A 382 38.81 -22.05 -8.67
C LEU A 382 40.27 -22.14 -8.16
N LEU A 383 40.68 -23.30 -7.64
CA LEU A 383 41.99 -23.95 -7.83
C LEU A 383 42.13 -25.14 -6.86
N LYS A 384 42.14 -26.35 -7.44
CA LYS A 384 42.50 -27.69 -6.92
C LYS A 384 41.90 -28.19 -5.57
N PRO A 385 41.41 -29.43 -5.51
CA PRO A 385 40.99 -30.05 -4.26
C PRO A 385 42.21 -30.41 -3.41
N ALA A 386 42.37 -29.75 -2.26
CA ALA A 386 43.16 -30.29 -1.17
C ALA A 386 42.29 -31.21 -0.32
N THR A 387 42.88 -32.30 0.15
CA THR A 387 42.29 -33.42 0.89
C THR A 387 41.42 -33.02 2.09
N PRO A 388 40.36 -33.80 2.40
CA PRO A 388 39.44 -33.49 3.49
C PRO A 388 40.10 -33.72 4.85
N LEU A 389 40.37 -32.65 5.58
CA LEU A 389 40.63 -32.72 7.03
C LEU A 389 39.30 -32.94 7.74
N SER A 390 39.16 -34.15 8.29
CA SER A 390 38.13 -34.55 9.25
C SER A 390 38.14 -33.64 10.48
N GLY A 391 36.97 -33.08 10.82
CA GLY A 391 36.77 -32.30 12.04
C GLY A 391 35.63 -31.30 11.92
N THR A 392 34.39 -31.74 12.09
CA THR A 392 33.25 -30.83 12.33
C THR A 392 33.36 -30.27 13.76
N ALA A 393 34.32 -29.39 14.00
CA ALA A 393 34.33 -28.57 15.20
C ALA A 393 33.24 -27.50 15.01
N THR A 394 32.17 -27.58 15.79
CA THR A 394 31.26 -26.44 15.97
C THR A 394 32.10 -25.23 16.36
N PRO A 395 32.01 -24.09 15.64
CA PRO A 395 32.78 -22.90 15.98
C PRO A 395 32.51 -22.51 17.44
N PRO A 396 33.52 -22.06 18.19
CA PRO A 396 33.34 -21.68 19.59
C PRO A 396 32.25 -20.59 19.69
N PRO A 397 31.45 -20.59 20.77
CA PRO A 397 30.46 -19.55 20.97
C PRO A 397 31.13 -18.16 21.00
N PRO A 398 30.46 -17.12 20.47
CA PRO A 398 31.01 -15.77 20.47
C PRO A 398 31.33 -15.30 21.89
N PRO A 399 32.54 -14.74 22.14
CA PRO A 399 32.88 -14.19 23.44
C PRO A 399 31.89 -13.11 23.88
N ASP A 400 31.40 -13.20 25.12
CA ASP A 400 30.42 -12.25 25.68
C ASP A 400 30.91 -10.80 25.61
N SER A 401 32.21 -10.57 25.81
CA SER A 401 32.83 -9.25 25.72
C SER A 401 32.73 -8.62 24.32
N LEU A 402 32.80 -9.42 23.25
CA LEU A 402 32.62 -8.93 21.88
C LEU A 402 31.15 -8.61 21.58
N ILE A 403 30.22 -9.40 22.13
CA ILE A 403 28.78 -9.15 22.00
C ILE A 403 28.40 -7.88 22.75
N GLU A 404 28.90 -7.71 23.98
CA GLU A 404 28.66 -6.52 24.81
C GLU A 404 29.24 -5.26 24.14
N PHE A 405 30.46 -5.34 23.62
CA PHE A 405 31.04 -4.26 22.82
C PHE A 405 30.16 -3.91 21.61
N ALA A 406 29.75 -4.90 20.82
CA ALA A 406 28.92 -4.71 19.64
C ALA A 406 27.56 -4.09 20.00
N PHE A 407 26.93 -4.54 21.08
CA PHE A 407 25.67 -4.00 21.60
C PHE A 407 25.80 -2.53 21.99
N ASN A 408 26.76 -2.22 22.86
CA ASN A 408 26.99 -0.87 23.38
C ASN A 408 27.38 0.13 22.28
N TRP A 409 28.16 -0.34 21.30
CA TRP A 409 28.46 0.45 20.11
C TRP A 409 27.18 0.71 19.32
N LEU A 410 26.44 -0.34 18.96
CA LEU A 410 25.31 -0.24 18.03
C LEU A 410 24.12 0.55 18.60
N ILE A 411 23.78 0.36 19.88
CA ILE A 411 22.69 1.10 20.53
C ILE A 411 22.95 2.61 20.52
N LYS A 412 24.22 3.01 20.67
CA LYS A 412 24.66 4.41 20.63
C LYS A 412 24.69 4.95 19.20
N GLN A 413 25.26 4.21 18.25
CA GLN A 413 25.49 4.72 16.89
C GLN A 413 24.25 4.72 16.00
N ILE A 414 23.21 3.92 16.28
CA ILE A 414 21.94 3.96 15.53
C ILE A 414 21.09 5.20 15.86
N GLN A 415 21.38 5.89 16.97
CA GLN A 415 20.66 7.09 17.34
C GLN A 415 21.02 8.25 16.41
N PRO A 416 20.03 9.03 15.91
CA PRO A 416 20.31 10.22 15.11
C PRO A 416 21.24 11.22 15.82
N SER A 417 21.23 11.25 17.16
CA SER A 417 22.12 12.10 17.97
C SER A 417 23.61 11.71 17.91
N SER A 418 23.98 10.56 17.35
CA SER A 418 25.37 10.18 17.14
C SER A 418 26.04 10.95 16.00
N GLU A 419 27.29 11.37 16.20
CA GLU A 419 28.13 11.92 15.13
C GLU A 419 28.51 10.86 14.07
N ILE A 420 28.62 9.58 14.45
CA ILE A 420 28.84 8.50 13.48
C ILE A 420 27.61 8.31 12.61
N TYR A 421 26.41 8.42 13.20
CA TYR A 421 25.16 8.41 12.44
C TYR A 421 25.13 9.55 11.43
N LYS A 422 25.46 10.77 11.86
CA LYS A 422 25.53 11.95 11.00
C LYS A 422 26.47 11.74 9.81
N LEU A 423 27.70 11.27 10.04
CA LEU A 423 28.66 11.00 8.97
C LEU A 423 28.15 9.95 7.98
N MET A 424 27.48 8.91 8.49
CA MET A 424 26.91 7.86 7.65
C MET A 424 25.70 8.35 6.85
N GLU A 425 24.84 9.17 7.45
CA GLU A 425 23.71 9.83 6.78
C GLU A 425 24.20 10.77 5.67
N GLU A 426 25.20 11.61 5.94
CA GLU A 426 25.82 12.49 4.94
C GLU A 426 26.42 11.70 3.76
N ARG A 427 27.03 10.54 4.04
CA ARG A 427 27.53 9.63 3.00
C ARG A 427 26.40 9.05 2.16
N VAL A 428 25.33 8.56 2.78
CA VAL A 428 24.13 8.05 2.08
C VAL A 428 23.52 9.15 1.21
N PHE A 429 23.40 10.37 1.73
CA PHE A 429 22.84 11.51 1.01
C PHE A 429 23.69 11.89 -0.20
N ALA A 430 25.02 11.86 -0.06
CA ALA A 430 25.93 12.09 -1.19
C ALA A 430 25.73 11.05 -2.30
N GLN A 431 25.65 9.76 -1.94
CA GLN A 431 25.40 8.66 -2.89
C GLN A 431 24.04 8.79 -3.59
N LEU A 432 22.99 9.15 -2.82
CA LEU A 432 21.65 9.38 -3.36
C LEU A 432 21.63 10.56 -4.31
N LEU A 433 22.28 11.67 -3.96
CA LEU A 433 22.34 12.87 -4.80
C LEU A 433 23.10 12.62 -6.10
N GLU A 434 24.22 11.90 -6.04
CA GLU A 434 25.01 11.51 -7.22
C GLU A 434 24.19 10.65 -8.18
N LYS A 435 23.58 9.56 -7.67
CA LYS A 435 22.74 8.67 -8.48
C LYS A 435 21.50 9.37 -9.03
N SER A 436 20.91 10.29 -8.27
CA SER A 436 19.75 11.07 -8.70
C SER A 436 20.09 12.03 -9.84
N ALA A 437 21.29 12.62 -9.82
CA ALA A 437 21.75 13.49 -10.91
C ALA A 437 21.93 12.71 -12.24
N VAL A 438 22.36 11.45 -12.17
CA VAL A 438 22.49 10.57 -13.35
C VAL A 438 21.12 10.14 -13.88
N ALA A 439 20.21 9.72 -13.00
CA ALA A 439 18.83 9.35 -13.37
C ALA A 439 18.02 10.53 -13.92
N GLY A 440 18.39 11.76 -13.53
CA GLY A 440 17.81 13.02 -14.02
C GLY A 440 17.96 13.26 -15.53
N ASN A 441 18.86 12.56 -16.21
CA ASN A 441 19.17 12.73 -17.64
C ASN A 441 18.38 11.79 -18.56
N GLN A 442 17.61 10.85 -18.01
CA GLN A 442 16.68 10.03 -18.79
C GLN A 442 15.31 10.72 -18.75
N ASP A 443 14.83 11.15 -19.91
CA ASP A 443 13.46 11.63 -20.08
C ASP A 443 12.50 10.54 -19.62
N ILE A 444 11.34 10.95 -19.10
CA ILE A 444 10.25 10.03 -18.75
C ILE A 444 9.67 9.49 -20.06
N VAL A 445 10.39 8.59 -20.72
CA VAL A 445 9.87 7.75 -21.78
C VAL A 445 9.68 6.38 -21.17
N GLY A 446 8.43 6.07 -20.81
CA GLY A 446 8.00 4.72 -20.52
C GLY A 446 8.05 4.33 -19.04
N VAL A 447 7.03 4.71 -18.29
CA VAL A 447 6.42 3.70 -17.40
C VAL A 447 5.86 2.63 -18.35
N PRO A 448 6.24 1.34 -18.23
CA PRO A 448 5.81 0.32 -19.19
C PRO A 448 4.28 0.22 -19.20
N THR A 449 3.68 0.62 -20.32
CA THR A 449 2.23 0.79 -20.53
C THR A 449 1.51 -0.48 -20.99
N THR A 450 2.13 -1.66 -20.94
CA THR A 450 1.46 -2.90 -21.35
C THR A 450 1.53 -4.01 -20.28
N PRO A 451 0.40 -4.71 -20.01
CA PRO A 451 0.37 -5.85 -19.08
C PRO A 451 1.32 -6.98 -19.48
N ALA A 452 1.65 -7.10 -20.78
CA ALA A 452 2.55 -8.12 -21.29
C ALA A 452 3.99 -7.99 -20.75
N THR A 453 4.49 -6.77 -20.55
CA THR A 453 5.84 -6.52 -19.99
C THR A 453 5.86 -6.63 -18.48
N ALA A 454 4.76 -6.33 -17.78
CA ALA A 454 4.63 -6.56 -16.34
C ALA A 454 4.47 -8.05 -16.00
N VAL A 455 3.74 -8.81 -16.84
CA VAL A 455 3.62 -10.27 -16.72
C VAL A 455 4.91 -10.96 -17.19
N ALA A 456 5.64 -10.44 -18.17
CA ALA A 456 6.98 -10.91 -18.53
C ALA A 456 8.00 -10.62 -17.42
N ALA A 457 7.95 -9.45 -16.77
CA ALA A 457 8.78 -9.12 -15.60
C ALA A 457 8.41 -9.95 -14.35
N ALA A 458 7.15 -10.39 -14.24
CA ALA A 458 6.70 -11.31 -13.19
C ALA A 458 7.04 -12.78 -13.51
N ARG A 459 6.99 -13.20 -14.79
CA ARG A 459 7.41 -14.55 -15.24
C ARG A 459 8.92 -14.72 -15.32
N SER A 460 9.68 -13.65 -15.54
CA SER A 460 11.14 -13.65 -15.42
C SER A 460 11.60 -13.67 -13.96
N ARG A 461 10.70 -13.49 -12.99
CA ARG A 461 10.95 -13.76 -11.56
C ARG A 461 10.64 -15.20 -11.15
N SER A 462 10.08 -16.02 -12.04
CA SER A 462 9.84 -17.45 -11.80
C SER A 462 10.76 -18.38 -12.63
N GLY A 463 11.85 -17.85 -13.20
CA GLY A 463 12.83 -18.64 -13.94
C GLY A 463 14.25 -18.35 -13.48
N THR A 464 14.84 -19.30 -12.73
CA THR A 464 16.24 -19.36 -12.24
C THR A 464 16.73 -18.21 -11.35
N PRO A 465 17.24 -18.50 -10.13
CA PRO A 465 17.74 -17.49 -9.21
C PRO A 465 19.13 -17.01 -9.66
N ALA A 466 19.17 -16.00 -10.53
CA ALA A 466 20.37 -15.22 -10.74
C ALA A 466 20.44 -14.14 -9.66
N ASN A 467 21.30 -14.37 -8.68
CA ASN A 467 21.65 -13.54 -7.52
C ASN A 467 21.96 -12.07 -7.88
N ASN A 468 20.95 -11.21 -7.98
CA ASN A 468 21.16 -9.76 -7.90
C ASN A 468 20.15 -9.19 -6.90
N VAL A 469 20.59 -9.06 -5.64
CA VAL A 469 19.91 -8.22 -4.65
C VAL A 469 19.85 -6.81 -5.22
N PRO A 470 18.66 -6.18 -5.35
CA PRO A 470 18.55 -4.81 -5.83
C PRO A 470 19.43 -3.88 -4.99
N ASP A 471 20.15 -2.97 -5.64
CA ASP A 471 20.88 -1.92 -4.93
C ASP A 471 19.84 -0.97 -4.29
N ASP A 472 19.60 -1.12 -2.98
CA ASP A 472 18.59 -0.35 -2.23
C ASP A 472 18.76 1.16 -2.43
N ILE A 473 20.00 1.64 -2.55
CA ILE A 473 20.31 3.05 -2.77
C ILE A 473 19.90 3.49 -4.17
N GLN A 474 20.08 2.62 -5.18
CA GLN A 474 19.61 2.91 -6.53
C GLN A 474 18.09 3.05 -6.55
N THR A 475 17.37 2.12 -5.92
CA THR A 475 15.90 2.16 -5.85
C THR A 475 15.41 3.42 -5.15
N LEU A 476 16.02 3.79 -4.02
CA LEU A 476 15.70 5.03 -3.31
C LEU A 476 16.00 6.28 -4.15
N SER A 477 17.12 6.31 -4.85
CA SER A 477 17.48 7.44 -5.71
C SER A 477 16.46 7.66 -6.84
N ILE A 478 15.93 6.59 -7.42
CA ILE A 478 14.89 6.66 -8.45
C ILE A 478 13.60 7.23 -7.86
N LYS A 479 13.14 6.72 -6.71
CA LYS A 479 11.92 7.22 -6.04
C LYS A 479 12.03 8.72 -5.72
N ILE A 480 13.14 9.15 -5.11
CA ILE A 480 13.37 10.54 -4.73
C ILE A 480 13.49 11.44 -5.97
N SER A 481 14.18 10.99 -7.02
CA SER A 481 14.32 11.73 -8.27
C SER A 481 12.98 11.92 -8.98
N THR A 482 12.15 10.87 -9.04
CA THR A 482 10.83 10.94 -9.66
C THR A 482 9.92 11.93 -8.92
N LEU A 483 9.89 11.86 -7.59
CA LEU A 483 9.16 12.81 -6.74
C LEU A 483 9.66 14.24 -6.96
N ALA A 484 10.97 14.48 -6.85
CA ALA A 484 11.55 15.80 -7.01
C ALA A 484 11.32 16.40 -8.41
N ARG A 485 11.39 15.57 -9.46
CA ARG A 485 11.16 16.01 -10.83
C ARG A 485 9.71 16.39 -11.05
N PHE A 486 8.78 15.56 -10.58
CA PHE A 486 7.35 15.85 -10.69
C PHE A 486 6.99 17.13 -9.91
N HIS A 487 7.46 17.23 -8.67
CA HIS A 487 7.30 18.42 -7.83
C HIS A 487 7.86 19.68 -8.50
N TRP A 488 9.05 19.59 -9.09
CA TRP A 488 9.65 20.69 -9.85
C TRP A 488 8.82 21.10 -11.07
N ASN A 489 8.20 20.15 -11.78
CA ASN A 489 7.35 20.46 -12.93
C ASN A 489 6.07 21.20 -12.51
N VAL A 490 5.58 21.00 -11.28
CA VAL A 490 4.41 21.69 -10.74
C VAL A 490 4.77 23.06 -10.15
N PHE A 491 5.82 23.13 -9.32
CA PHE A 491 6.14 24.33 -8.51
C PHE A 491 7.42 25.08 -8.93
N GLY A 492 8.19 24.57 -9.89
CA GLY A 492 9.50 25.12 -10.25
C GLY A 492 9.47 26.56 -10.75
N SER A 493 8.36 27.00 -11.36
CA SER A 493 8.15 28.40 -11.75
C SER A 493 8.14 29.33 -10.54
N TYR A 494 7.36 29.00 -9.51
CA TYR A 494 7.31 29.77 -8.26
C TYR A 494 8.68 29.84 -7.57
N TYR A 495 9.42 28.73 -7.56
CA TYR A 495 10.76 28.70 -6.98
C TYR A 495 11.78 29.53 -7.74
N THR A 496 11.72 29.47 -9.08
CA THR A 496 12.62 30.25 -9.93
C THR A 496 12.37 31.75 -9.77
N GLU A 497 11.10 32.16 -9.73
CA GLU A 497 10.71 33.55 -9.52
C GLU A 497 11.14 34.06 -8.13
N TYR A 498 10.97 33.25 -7.07
CA TYR A 498 11.30 33.67 -5.70
C TYR A 498 12.80 33.77 -5.39
N VAL A 499 13.63 33.03 -6.14
CA VAL A 499 15.09 32.99 -5.97
C VAL A 499 15.82 33.92 -6.94
N SER A 500 15.16 34.30 -8.06
CA SER A 500 15.65 35.33 -8.98
C SER A 500 15.88 36.63 -8.22
#